data_AF-A0A1F7UGW5-F1
#
_entry.id   AF-A0A1F7UGW5-F1
#
_cell.length_a   1.000
_cell.length_b   1.000
_cell.length_c   1.000
_cell.angle_alpha   90.00
_cell.angle_beta   90.00
_cell.angle_gamma   90.00
#
_symmetry.space_group_name_H-M   'P 1'
#
loop_
_entity.id
_entity.type
_entity.pdbx_description
1 polymer ?
#
loop_
_entity_poly.entity_id
_entity_poly.type
_entity_poly.pdbx_seq_one_letter_code
_entity_poly.pdbx_strand_id
1 'polypeptide(L)'
;MKTQSHRDLVVWQRAMELIEEIYRLTERFPSDEKFGLVSQMRRAAVSIPSNIAEGFRRLHRPEYRQFLSIARGSGAELETQLEISRRLFTTLDYSKAENLVDEVMRMLYVMIERLHAPRSTLHAPPGFAALLIILIIMSVAVAIGVGFTTFGLSDLQVGFVQSQSAEAFAAADSCMNESLIRLRRDWYYAGGTLALGGSSCTITVSGTSPTTRLVSASSTVGAASRAIRASVTLISSGVVSSTLWEEY
;
A
#
# COMPACT_ATOMS: atom_id res chain seq x y z
N MET A 1 21.12 1.47 -30.18
CA MET A 1 22.51 0.95 -30.20
C MET A 1 23.12 1.18 -28.82
N LYS A 2 23.74 0.18 -28.19
CA LYS A 2 24.36 0.34 -26.86
C LYS A 2 25.72 1.01 -27.07
N THR A 3 25.95 2.17 -26.45
CA THR A 3 27.23 2.89 -26.48
C THR A 3 28.29 2.03 -25.78
N GLN A 4 29.31 1.57 -26.51
CA GLN A 4 30.38 0.71 -25.97
C GLN A 4 31.71 1.45 -25.84
N SER A 5 31.87 2.53 -26.61
CA SER A 5 33.08 3.34 -26.66
C SER A 5 32.72 4.83 -26.60
N HIS A 6 33.65 5.66 -26.11
CA HIS A 6 33.51 7.12 -26.20
C HIS A 6 33.40 7.59 -27.65
N ARG A 7 33.94 6.81 -28.60
CA ARG A 7 33.84 7.08 -30.05
C ARG A 7 32.43 6.98 -30.59
N ASP A 8 31.53 6.31 -29.87
CA ASP A 8 30.11 6.22 -30.22
C ASP A 8 29.32 7.46 -29.75
N LEU A 9 29.93 8.34 -28.93
CA LEU A 9 29.31 9.56 -28.47
C LEU A 9 29.34 10.62 -29.57
N VAL A 10 28.18 11.12 -29.97
CA VAL A 10 28.06 12.22 -30.94
C VAL A 10 28.85 13.44 -30.49
N VAL A 11 28.80 13.79 -29.19
CA VAL A 11 29.58 14.93 -28.66
C VAL A 11 31.09 14.76 -28.84
N TRP A 12 31.59 13.52 -28.77
CA TRP A 12 33.01 13.24 -28.97
C TRP A 12 33.39 13.36 -30.45
N GLN A 13 32.54 12.88 -31.36
CA GLN A 13 32.75 13.00 -32.80
C GLN A 13 32.80 14.47 -33.24
N ARG A 14 31.86 15.28 -32.75
CA ARG A 14 31.84 16.73 -33.00
C ARG A 14 33.04 17.46 -32.39
N ALA A 15 33.48 17.04 -31.21
CA ALA A 15 34.70 17.59 -30.61
C ALA A 15 35.96 17.24 -31.42
N MET A 16 35.99 16.08 -32.10
CA MET A 16 37.07 15.76 -33.04
C MET A 16 37.03 16.65 -34.29
N GLU A 17 35.84 16.89 -34.85
CA GLU A 17 35.66 17.84 -35.97
C GLU A 17 36.12 19.26 -35.58
N LEU A 18 35.80 19.69 -34.35
CA LEU A 18 36.24 20.96 -33.80
C LEU A 18 37.78 21.05 -33.73
N ILE A 19 38.47 20.01 -33.25
CA ILE A 19 39.94 20.02 -33.21
C ILE A 19 40.52 20.23 -34.60
N GLU A 20 40.06 19.47 -35.60
CA GLU A 20 40.57 19.61 -36.97
C GLU A 20 40.39 21.04 -37.48
N GLU A 21 39.24 21.65 -37.21
CA GLU A 21 38.96 23.02 -37.62
C GLU A 21 39.85 24.03 -36.91
N ILE A 22 40.08 23.88 -35.59
CA ILE A 22 40.99 24.77 -34.85
C ILE A 22 42.42 24.65 -35.39
N TYR A 23 42.88 23.44 -35.73
CA TYR A 23 44.20 23.28 -36.34
C TYR A 23 44.31 23.99 -37.69
N ARG A 24 43.33 23.80 -38.59
CA ARG A 24 43.26 24.48 -39.89
C ARG A 24 43.17 26.00 -39.76
N LEU A 25 42.37 26.49 -38.82
CA LEU A 25 42.21 27.93 -38.57
C LEU A 25 43.52 28.55 -38.08
N THR A 26 44.14 27.94 -37.07
CA THR A 26 45.37 28.45 -36.45
C THR A 26 46.62 28.33 -37.31
N GLU A 27 46.62 27.51 -38.37
CA GLU A 27 47.68 27.49 -39.39
C GLU A 27 47.78 28.81 -40.17
N ARG A 28 46.70 29.59 -40.22
CA ARG A 28 46.65 30.88 -40.93
C ARG A 28 47.05 32.06 -40.04
N PHE A 29 47.41 31.82 -38.78
CA PHE A 29 47.81 32.88 -37.85
C PHE A 29 49.27 33.30 -38.12
N PRO A 30 49.68 34.52 -37.72
CA PRO A 30 51.07 34.95 -37.79
C PRO A 30 52.00 33.97 -37.06
N SER A 31 53.22 33.78 -37.58
CA SER A 31 54.21 32.86 -37.01
C SER A 31 54.56 33.17 -35.56
N ASP A 32 54.49 34.44 -35.16
CA ASP A 32 54.85 34.91 -33.83
C ASP A 32 53.85 34.44 -32.75
N GLU A 33 52.62 34.09 -33.15
CA GLU A 33 51.58 33.55 -32.26
C GLU A 33 51.69 32.03 -32.02
N LYS A 34 52.67 31.37 -32.65
CA LYS A 34 52.87 29.92 -32.55
C LYS A 34 52.94 29.42 -31.10
N PHE A 35 53.60 30.18 -30.23
CA PHE A 35 53.71 29.88 -28.80
C PHE A 35 52.70 30.65 -27.93
N GLY A 36 51.97 31.59 -28.54
CA GLY A 36 50.88 32.36 -27.94
C GLY A 36 49.53 31.70 -28.21
N LEU A 37 48.65 32.39 -28.93
CA LEU A 37 47.26 31.96 -29.17
C LEU A 37 47.17 30.58 -29.82
N VAL A 38 48.05 30.26 -30.79
CA VAL A 38 48.00 28.97 -31.50
C VAL A 38 48.19 27.81 -30.53
N SER A 39 49.16 27.90 -29.62
CA SER A 39 49.42 26.84 -28.64
C SER A 39 48.27 26.69 -27.65
N GLN A 40 47.73 27.81 -27.16
CA GLN A 40 46.64 27.77 -26.18
C GLN A 40 45.35 27.20 -26.79
N MET A 41 44.94 27.66 -27.97
CA MET A 41 43.74 27.18 -28.67
C MET A 41 43.81 25.69 -28.98
N ARG A 42 44.95 25.22 -29.49
CA ARG A 42 45.12 23.79 -29.80
C ARG A 42 45.06 22.92 -28.55
N ARG A 43 45.64 23.37 -27.43
CA ARG A 43 45.54 22.64 -26.15
C ARG A 43 44.12 22.62 -25.61
N ALA A 44 43.42 23.76 -25.63
CA ALA A 44 42.03 23.85 -25.20
C ALA A 44 41.15 22.92 -26.06
N ALA A 45 41.29 22.97 -27.39
CA ALA A 45 40.55 22.10 -28.31
C ALA A 45 40.84 20.61 -28.06
N VAL A 46 42.11 20.20 -27.90
CA VAL A 46 42.50 18.82 -27.61
C VAL A 46 41.95 18.33 -26.26
N SER A 47 41.93 19.20 -25.25
CA SER A 47 41.41 18.89 -23.91
C SER A 47 39.94 18.45 -23.93
N ILE A 48 39.11 18.98 -24.83
CA ILE A 48 37.67 18.71 -24.87
C ILE A 48 37.37 17.21 -25.10
N PRO A 49 37.72 16.58 -26.24
CA PRO A 49 37.45 15.16 -26.45
C PRO A 49 38.31 14.25 -25.57
N SER A 50 39.49 14.69 -25.13
CA SER A 50 40.30 13.94 -24.16
C SER A 50 39.57 13.76 -22.84
N ASN A 51 39.01 14.84 -22.29
CA ASN A 51 38.23 14.78 -21.05
C ASN A 51 36.90 14.03 -21.24
N ILE A 52 36.24 14.15 -22.40
CA ILE A 52 35.05 13.34 -22.71
C ILE A 52 35.40 11.83 -22.68
N ALA A 53 36.50 11.45 -23.33
CA ALA A 53 36.94 10.06 -23.42
C ALA A 53 37.38 9.51 -22.05
N GLU A 54 38.13 10.30 -21.28
CA GLU A 54 38.57 9.93 -19.94
C GLU A 54 37.38 9.77 -19.00
N GLY A 55 36.46 10.74 -19.01
CA GLY A 55 35.23 10.70 -18.24
C GLY A 55 34.37 9.47 -18.57
N PHE A 56 34.22 9.13 -19.86
CA PHE A 56 33.45 7.96 -20.29
C PHE A 56 34.01 6.63 -19.75
N ARG A 57 35.33 6.57 -19.47
CA ARG A 57 35.99 5.39 -18.89
C ARG A 57 35.89 5.34 -17.36
N ARG A 58 35.35 6.36 -16.69
CA ARG A 58 35.17 6.37 -15.24
C ARG A 58 34.04 5.45 -14.80
N LEU A 59 34.18 4.87 -13.62
CA LEU A 59 33.22 3.90 -13.06
C LEU A 59 31.97 4.59 -12.49
N HIS A 60 32.12 5.80 -11.96
CA HIS A 60 31.09 6.48 -11.20
C HIS A 60 30.59 7.76 -11.90
N ARG A 61 29.28 8.03 -11.78
CA ARG A 61 28.62 9.19 -12.39
C ARG A 61 29.21 10.54 -11.94
N PRO A 62 29.56 10.78 -10.66
CA PRO A 62 30.15 12.05 -10.24
C PRO A 62 31.49 12.34 -10.92
N GLU A 63 32.35 11.33 -11.05
CA GLU A 63 33.62 11.44 -11.77
C GLU A 63 33.39 11.76 -13.23
N TYR A 64 32.50 11.02 -13.91
CA TYR A 64 32.18 11.31 -15.31
C TYR A 64 31.70 12.75 -15.49
N ARG A 65 30.83 13.24 -14.60
CA ARG A 65 30.35 14.63 -14.60
C ARG A 65 31.49 15.63 -14.43
N GLN A 66 32.43 15.36 -13.52
CA GLN A 66 33.60 16.22 -13.32
C GLN A 66 34.42 16.35 -14.61
N PHE A 67 34.71 15.25 -15.29
CA PHE A 67 35.43 15.26 -16.57
C PHE A 67 34.66 16.03 -17.67
N LEU A 68 33.34 15.84 -17.78
CA LEU A 68 32.54 16.63 -18.72
C LEU A 68 32.54 18.13 -18.36
N SER A 69 32.60 18.47 -17.07
CA SER A 69 32.69 19.86 -16.62
C SER A 69 34.05 20.49 -16.98
N ILE A 70 35.14 19.71 -16.88
CA ILE A 70 36.47 20.14 -17.34
C ILE A 70 36.45 20.35 -18.85
N ALA A 71 35.89 19.43 -19.63
CA ALA A 71 35.74 19.58 -21.08
C ALA A 71 34.98 20.87 -21.44
N ARG A 72 33.90 21.17 -20.73
CA ARG A 72 33.13 22.42 -20.92
C ARG A 72 33.94 23.66 -20.53
N GLY A 73 34.76 23.57 -19.48
CA GLY A 73 35.70 24.64 -19.11
C GLY A 73 36.71 24.93 -20.22
N SER A 74 37.29 23.89 -20.83
CA SER A 74 38.19 24.05 -21.99
C SER A 74 37.47 24.62 -23.21
N GLY A 75 36.18 24.30 -23.42
CA GLY A 75 35.37 24.92 -24.47
C GLY A 75 35.17 26.43 -24.27
N ALA A 76 34.90 26.87 -23.04
CA ALA A 76 34.77 28.31 -22.73
C ALA A 76 36.09 29.08 -22.90
N GLU A 77 37.22 28.44 -22.57
CA GLU A 77 38.55 28.99 -22.85
C GLU A 77 38.77 29.16 -24.37
N LEU A 78 38.39 28.15 -25.16
CA LEU A 78 38.49 28.19 -26.62
C LEU A 78 37.58 29.26 -27.25
N GLU A 79 36.34 29.40 -26.79
CA GLU A 79 35.41 30.48 -27.21
C GLU A 79 36.04 31.86 -26.98
N THR A 80 36.65 32.06 -25.81
CA THR A 80 37.33 33.32 -25.48
C THR A 80 38.50 33.58 -26.43
N GLN A 81 39.30 32.54 -26.73
CA GLN A 81 40.45 32.67 -27.63
C GLN A 81 40.02 32.87 -29.10
N LEU A 82 38.90 32.28 -29.53
CA LEU A 82 38.30 32.55 -30.84
C LEU A 82 37.87 34.02 -30.94
N GLU A 83 37.22 34.57 -29.92
CA GLU A 83 36.83 35.99 -29.89
C GLU A 83 38.04 36.93 -29.91
N ILE A 84 39.11 36.60 -29.18
CA ILE A 84 40.38 37.35 -29.25
C ILE A 84 40.95 37.29 -30.67
N SER A 85 41.03 36.09 -31.24
CA SER A 85 41.58 35.88 -32.58
C SER A 85 40.79 36.63 -33.65
N ARG A 86 39.47 36.64 -33.55
CA ARG A 86 38.58 37.38 -34.46
C ARG A 86 38.83 38.89 -34.43
N ARG A 87 39.19 39.44 -33.26
CA ARG A 87 39.55 40.86 -33.09
C ARG A 87 40.93 41.19 -33.64
N LEU A 88 41.89 40.26 -33.54
CA LEU A 88 43.28 40.48 -33.97
C LEU A 88 43.50 40.15 -35.46
N PHE A 89 42.86 39.10 -35.97
CA PHE A 89 43.02 38.60 -37.34
C PHE A 89 41.66 38.63 -38.06
N THR A 90 41.22 39.83 -38.40
CA THR A 90 39.87 40.14 -38.91
C THR A 90 39.59 39.60 -40.33
N THR A 91 40.61 39.18 -41.06
CA THR A 91 40.48 38.66 -42.44
C THR A 91 40.17 37.17 -42.50
N LEU A 92 40.23 36.46 -41.37
CA LEU A 92 39.94 35.03 -41.30
C LEU A 92 38.45 34.79 -41.04
N ASP A 93 37.94 33.69 -41.59
CA ASP A 93 36.60 33.19 -41.26
C ASP A 93 36.66 32.24 -40.06
N TYR A 94 35.87 32.56 -39.04
CA TYR A 94 35.74 31.84 -37.76
C TYR A 94 34.44 31.07 -37.65
N SER A 95 33.49 31.30 -38.56
CA SER A 95 32.08 30.87 -38.43
C SER A 95 31.96 29.36 -38.21
N LYS A 96 32.79 28.56 -38.89
CA LYS A 96 32.76 27.11 -38.74
C LYS A 96 33.27 26.65 -37.38
N ALA A 97 34.36 27.25 -36.88
CA ALA A 97 34.89 26.93 -35.55
C ALA A 97 33.93 27.36 -34.45
N GLU A 98 33.33 28.55 -34.57
CA GLU A 98 32.32 29.09 -33.65
C GLU A 98 31.07 28.19 -33.61
N ASN A 99 30.54 27.78 -34.76
CA ASN A 99 29.39 26.88 -34.80
C ASN A 99 29.69 25.51 -34.16
N LEU A 100 30.88 24.95 -34.41
CA LEU A 100 31.27 23.66 -33.83
C LEU A 100 31.47 23.74 -32.31
N VAL A 101 32.10 24.81 -31.79
CA VAL A 101 32.27 24.96 -30.35
C VAL A 101 30.93 25.15 -29.64
N ASP A 102 30.02 25.95 -30.20
CA ASP A 102 28.66 26.13 -29.69
C ASP A 102 27.88 24.81 -29.65
N GLU A 103 27.94 24.01 -30.72
CA GLU A 103 27.28 22.70 -30.79
C GLU A 103 27.80 21.76 -29.69
N VAL A 104 29.12 21.64 -29.57
CA VAL A 104 29.79 20.81 -28.55
C VAL A 104 29.44 21.28 -27.14
N MET A 105 29.47 22.59 -26.90
CA MET A 105 29.18 23.18 -25.59
C MET A 105 27.72 22.94 -25.17
N ARG A 106 26.76 23.06 -26.10
CA ARG A 106 25.35 22.71 -25.85
C ARG A 106 25.18 21.23 -25.53
N MET A 107 25.85 20.34 -26.27
CA MET A 107 25.78 18.90 -26.00
C MET A 107 26.36 18.55 -24.61
N LEU A 108 27.53 19.12 -24.27
CA LEU A 108 28.15 18.95 -22.96
C LEU A 108 27.24 19.44 -21.83
N TYR A 109 26.62 20.61 -21.99
CA TYR A 109 25.66 21.14 -21.03
C TYR A 109 24.51 20.15 -20.77
N VAL A 110 23.84 19.68 -21.82
CA VAL A 110 22.72 18.74 -21.68
C VAL A 110 23.17 17.43 -21.01
N MET A 111 24.37 16.93 -21.34
CA MET A 111 24.91 15.73 -20.71
C MET A 111 25.19 15.92 -19.22
N ILE A 112 25.78 17.06 -18.83
CA ILE A 112 26.04 17.40 -17.42
C ILE A 112 24.73 17.50 -16.64
N GLU A 113 23.71 18.17 -17.19
CA GLU A 113 22.40 18.31 -16.54
C GLU A 113 21.69 16.97 -16.36
N ARG A 114 21.76 16.08 -17.35
CA ARG A 114 21.23 14.71 -17.23
C ARG A 114 21.98 13.87 -16.18
N LEU A 115 23.25 14.21 -15.90
CA LEU A 115 24.01 13.58 -14.83
C LEU A 115 23.66 14.16 -13.44
N HIS A 116 23.27 15.43 -13.35
CA HIS A 116 22.78 16.08 -12.13
C HIS A 116 21.41 15.56 -11.69
N ALA A 117 20.52 15.27 -12.65
CA ALA A 117 19.21 14.74 -12.33
C ALA A 117 19.38 13.49 -11.43
N PRO A 118 18.91 13.51 -10.17
CA PRO A 118 18.90 12.31 -9.36
C PRO A 118 18.17 11.26 -10.17
N ARG A 119 18.74 10.05 -10.30
CA ARG A 119 17.91 8.91 -10.69
C ARG A 119 16.72 8.97 -9.75
N SER A 120 15.51 9.10 -10.26
CA SER A 120 14.28 8.95 -9.49
C SER A 120 14.18 7.49 -9.03
N THR A 121 15.13 7.04 -8.22
CA THR A 121 14.81 6.11 -7.16
C THR A 121 13.85 6.89 -6.28
N LEU A 122 12.62 6.42 -6.21
CA LEU A 122 11.60 6.86 -5.28
C LEU A 122 12.08 6.59 -3.84
N HIS A 123 13.15 7.25 -3.40
CA HIS A 123 13.56 7.28 -2.02
C HIS A 123 12.87 8.48 -1.42
N ALA A 124 11.69 8.22 -0.86
CA ALA A 124 11.09 9.11 0.11
C ALA A 124 12.15 9.48 1.16
N PRO A 125 12.29 10.76 1.55
CA PRO A 125 13.22 11.16 2.59
C PRO A 125 12.96 10.32 3.85
N PRO A 126 14.01 9.93 4.60
CA PRO A 126 13.90 8.94 5.68
C PRO A 126 12.82 9.27 6.72
N GLY A 127 12.51 10.55 6.92
CA GLY A 127 11.40 10.98 7.79
C GLY A 127 10.00 10.65 7.29
N PHE A 128 9.75 10.69 5.97
CA PHE A 128 8.43 10.39 5.41
C PHE A 128 8.14 8.89 5.41
N ALA A 129 9.15 8.07 5.13
CA ALA A 129 9.04 6.62 5.23
C ALA A 129 8.77 6.18 6.68
N ALA A 130 9.45 6.78 7.66
CA ALA A 130 9.19 6.51 9.08
C ALA A 130 7.75 6.90 9.48
N LEU A 131 7.26 8.05 9.01
CA LEU A 131 5.90 8.52 9.31
C LEU A 131 4.82 7.60 8.71
N LEU A 132 5.02 7.13 7.47
CA LEU A 132 4.12 6.14 6.85
C LEU A 132 4.10 4.81 7.60
N ILE A 133 5.27 4.32 8.02
CA ILE A 133 5.38 3.07 8.78
C ILE A 133 4.64 3.21 10.13
N ILE A 134 4.82 4.32 10.83
CA ILE A 134 4.11 4.59 12.09
C ILE A 134 2.59 4.64 11.87
N LEU A 135 2.12 5.32 10.81
CA LEU A 135 0.69 5.38 10.49
C LEU A 135 0.10 4.00 10.20
N ILE A 136 0.83 3.14 9.50
CA ILE A 136 0.39 1.77 9.20
C ILE A 136 0.35 0.93 10.48
N ILE A 137 1.37 1.02 11.34
CA ILE A 137 1.38 0.28 12.60
C ILE A 137 0.22 0.72 13.51
N MET A 138 -0.05 2.04 13.58
CA MET A 138 -1.16 2.58 14.35
C MET A 138 -2.52 2.13 13.82
N SER A 139 -2.72 2.12 12.50
CA SER A 139 -4.01 1.68 11.93
C SER A 139 -4.26 0.19 12.16
N VAL A 140 -3.23 -0.65 12.06
CA VAL A 140 -3.31 -2.09 12.35
C VAL A 140 -3.62 -2.32 13.84
N ALA A 141 -2.94 -1.60 14.74
CA ALA A 141 -3.18 -1.73 16.18
C ALA A 141 -4.63 -1.34 16.57
N VAL A 142 -5.17 -0.27 15.97
CA VAL A 142 -6.56 0.15 16.19
C VAL A 142 -7.53 -0.91 15.66
N ALA A 143 -7.30 -1.45 14.46
CA ALA A 143 -8.15 -2.49 13.88
C ALA A 143 -8.22 -3.74 14.77
N ILE A 144 -7.08 -4.17 15.31
CA ILE A 144 -7.00 -5.29 16.25
C ILE A 144 -7.76 -4.97 17.54
N GLY A 145 -7.60 -3.76 18.09
CA GLY A 145 -8.31 -3.32 19.29
C GLY A 145 -9.83 -3.35 19.12
N VAL A 146 -10.34 -2.83 18.00
CA VAL A 146 -11.77 -2.88 17.67
C VAL A 146 -12.25 -4.33 17.57
N GLY A 147 -11.48 -5.21 16.93
CA GLY A 147 -11.80 -6.64 16.84
C GLY A 147 -11.99 -7.31 18.21
N PHE A 148 -11.12 -7.03 19.18
CA PHE A 148 -11.27 -7.58 20.53
C PHE A 148 -12.53 -7.06 21.24
N THR A 149 -12.86 -5.78 21.08
CA THR A 149 -14.05 -5.21 21.72
C THR A 149 -15.37 -5.79 21.18
N THR A 150 -15.48 -6.00 19.87
CA THR A 150 -16.70 -6.56 19.25
C THR A 150 -16.87 -8.05 19.58
N PHE A 151 -15.76 -8.78 19.65
CA PHE A 151 -15.75 -10.18 20.09
C PHE A 151 -16.25 -10.31 21.53
N GLY A 152 -15.71 -9.52 22.46
CA GLY A 152 -16.13 -9.54 23.86
C GLY A 152 -17.61 -9.20 24.07
N LEU A 153 -18.15 -8.24 23.31
CA LEU A 153 -19.59 -7.91 23.39
C LEU A 153 -20.48 -9.05 22.91
N SER A 154 -20.02 -9.81 21.91
CA SER A 154 -20.76 -10.94 21.37
C SER A 154 -20.85 -12.08 22.41
N ASP A 155 -19.77 -12.35 23.14
CA ASP A 155 -19.75 -13.34 24.21
C ASP A 155 -20.70 -12.98 25.36
N LEU A 156 -20.74 -11.69 25.75
CA LEU A 156 -21.69 -11.23 26.78
C LEU A 156 -23.14 -11.42 26.36
N GLN A 157 -23.45 -11.15 25.08
CA GLN A 157 -24.81 -11.35 24.55
C GLN A 157 -25.19 -12.84 24.55
N VAL A 158 -24.28 -13.72 24.12
CA VAL A 158 -24.52 -15.18 24.15
C VAL A 158 -24.73 -15.66 25.59
N GLY A 159 -23.92 -15.20 26.54
CA GLY A 159 -24.09 -15.53 27.96
C GLY A 159 -25.44 -15.05 28.53
N PHE A 160 -25.88 -13.85 28.18
CA PHE A 160 -27.17 -13.32 28.60
C PHE A 160 -28.36 -14.09 27.99
N VAL A 161 -28.26 -14.48 26.72
CA VAL A 161 -29.28 -15.34 26.07
C VAL A 161 -29.30 -16.73 26.70
N GLN A 162 -28.13 -17.29 27.04
CA GLN A 162 -28.04 -18.58 27.73
C GLN A 162 -28.67 -18.53 29.13
N SER A 163 -28.46 -17.44 29.87
CA SER A 163 -29.11 -17.22 31.17
C SER A 163 -30.64 -17.16 31.04
N GLN A 164 -31.17 -16.37 30.10
CA GLN A 164 -32.61 -16.30 29.83
C GLN A 164 -33.17 -17.65 29.40
N SER A 165 -32.43 -18.41 28.60
CA SER A 165 -32.81 -19.75 28.17
C SER A 165 -32.94 -20.72 29.34
N ALA A 166 -32.05 -20.65 30.33
CA ALA A 166 -32.12 -21.50 31.51
C ALA A 166 -33.36 -21.16 32.37
N GLU A 167 -33.67 -19.87 32.51
CA GLU A 167 -34.88 -19.41 33.22
C GLU A 167 -36.17 -19.83 32.50
N ALA A 168 -36.22 -19.67 31.17
CA ALA A 168 -37.36 -20.10 30.35
C ALA A 168 -37.60 -21.62 30.45
N PHE A 169 -36.52 -22.42 30.47
CA PHE A 169 -36.64 -23.86 30.66
C PHE A 169 -37.20 -24.21 32.04
N ALA A 170 -36.67 -23.62 33.12
CA ALA A 170 -37.15 -23.86 34.47
C ALA A 170 -38.64 -23.47 34.65
N ALA A 171 -39.07 -22.38 34.03
CA ALA A 171 -40.47 -21.96 34.03
C ALA A 171 -41.37 -22.94 33.25
N ALA A 172 -40.93 -23.42 32.08
CA ALA A 172 -41.66 -24.42 31.30
C ALA A 172 -41.79 -25.75 32.06
N ASP A 173 -40.74 -26.19 32.76
CA ASP A 173 -40.76 -27.41 33.58
C ASP A 173 -41.73 -27.28 34.77
N SER A 174 -41.68 -26.16 35.49
CA SER A 174 -42.63 -25.88 36.58
C SER A 174 -44.09 -25.92 36.09
N CYS A 175 -44.36 -25.38 34.91
CA CYS A 175 -45.68 -25.44 34.31
C CYS A 175 -46.10 -26.83 33.88
N MET A 176 -45.16 -27.62 33.36
CA MET A 176 -45.44 -29.00 33.02
C MET A 176 -45.87 -29.74 34.29
N ASN A 177 -45.16 -29.58 35.40
CA ASN A 177 -45.54 -30.20 36.66
C ASN A 177 -46.92 -29.73 37.17
N GLU A 178 -47.19 -28.41 37.13
CA GLU A 178 -48.51 -27.87 37.51
C GLU A 178 -49.63 -28.39 36.62
N SER A 179 -49.38 -28.55 35.31
CA SER A 179 -50.37 -29.09 34.38
C SER A 179 -50.74 -30.55 34.71
N LEU A 180 -49.78 -31.36 35.16
CA LEU A 180 -50.03 -32.73 35.59
C LEU A 180 -50.86 -32.77 36.89
N ILE A 181 -50.60 -31.85 37.83
CA ILE A 181 -51.40 -31.72 39.06
C ILE A 181 -52.84 -31.31 38.72
N ARG A 182 -53.03 -30.37 37.80
CA ARG A 182 -54.37 -29.94 37.35
C ARG A 182 -55.10 -31.05 36.63
N LEU A 183 -54.45 -31.77 35.72
CA LEU A 183 -55.03 -32.93 35.03
C LEU A 183 -55.43 -34.06 35.98
N ARG A 184 -54.73 -34.22 37.12
CA ARG A 184 -55.12 -35.17 38.17
C ARG A 184 -56.41 -34.76 38.89
N ARG A 185 -56.68 -33.45 39.03
CA ARG A 185 -57.86 -32.92 39.73
C ARG A 185 -59.06 -32.72 38.80
N ASP A 186 -58.80 -32.28 37.57
CA ASP A 186 -59.79 -32.02 36.53
C ASP A 186 -59.33 -32.67 35.22
N TRP A 187 -60.02 -33.73 34.84
CA TRP A 187 -59.73 -34.49 33.63
C TRP A 187 -59.99 -33.71 32.33
N TYR A 188 -60.79 -32.64 32.41
CA TYR A 188 -61.17 -31.82 31.27
C TYR A 188 -60.30 -30.56 31.14
N TYR A 189 -59.24 -30.43 31.94
CA TYR A 189 -58.32 -29.31 31.84
C TYR A 189 -57.70 -29.20 30.43
N ALA A 190 -58.03 -28.12 29.73
CA ALA A 190 -57.59 -27.87 28.35
C ALA A 190 -56.28 -27.07 28.24
N GLY A 191 -55.74 -26.60 29.37
CA GLY A 191 -54.59 -25.70 29.40
C GLY A 191 -54.94 -24.27 29.83
N GLY A 192 -53.99 -23.37 29.68
CA GLY A 192 -54.09 -21.96 30.07
C GLY A 192 -52.73 -21.32 30.29
N THR A 193 -52.72 -20.03 30.60
CA THR A 193 -51.49 -19.30 30.92
C THR A 193 -51.31 -19.19 32.43
N LEU A 194 -50.10 -19.46 32.92
CA LEU A 194 -49.70 -19.28 34.32
C LEU A 194 -48.67 -18.15 34.41
N ALA A 195 -48.89 -17.21 35.32
CA ALA A 195 -47.92 -16.16 35.63
C ALA A 195 -46.99 -16.62 36.75
N LEU A 196 -45.69 -16.62 36.49
CA LEU A 196 -44.63 -17.05 37.41
C LEU A 196 -43.69 -15.87 37.67
N GLY A 197 -44.02 -14.98 38.63
CA GLY A 197 -43.12 -14.01 39.28
C GLY A 197 -42.20 -13.09 38.45
N GLY A 198 -42.23 -13.17 37.11
CA GLY A 198 -41.22 -12.62 36.20
C GLY A 198 -41.31 -13.18 34.77
N SER A 199 -41.93 -14.35 34.58
CA SER A 199 -42.22 -14.94 33.27
C SER A 199 -43.68 -15.40 33.17
N SER A 200 -44.17 -15.55 31.94
CA SER A 200 -45.45 -16.23 31.68
C SER A 200 -45.18 -17.54 30.99
N CYS A 201 -46.03 -18.52 31.27
CA CYS A 201 -45.91 -19.82 30.66
C CYS A 201 -47.28 -20.29 30.18
N THR A 202 -47.32 -20.88 28.99
CA THR A 202 -48.52 -21.33 28.32
C THR A 202 -48.56 -22.84 28.32
N ILE A 203 -49.65 -23.40 28.85
CA ILE A 203 -49.92 -24.83 28.86
C ILE A 203 -51.01 -25.09 27.82
N THR A 204 -50.75 -26.05 26.94
CA THR A 204 -51.73 -26.56 25.97
C THR A 204 -51.90 -28.05 26.20
N VAL A 205 -53.13 -28.48 26.46
CA VAL A 205 -53.46 -29.90 26.54
C VAL A 205 -54.27 -30.26 25.31
N SER A 206 -53.74 -31.14 24.48
CA SER A 206 -54.43 -31.69 23.31
C SER A 206 -54.54 -33.20 23.43
N GLY A 207 -55.41 -33.84 22.65
CA GLY A 207 -55.56 -35.29 22.72
C GLY A 207 -56.33 -35.86 21.54
N THR A 208 -55.95 -37.07 21.15
CA THR A 208 -56.56 -37.83 20.05
C THR A 208 -57.40 -39.02 20.54
N SER A 209 -57.42 -39.33 21.84
CA SER A 209 -58.20 -40.42 22.46
C SER A 209 -58.54 -40.09 23.92
N PRO A 210 -59.68 -40.51 24.51
CA PRO A 210 -60.09 -40.15 25.87
C PRO A 210 -59.09 -40.50 27.00
N THR A 211 -58.16 -41.44 26.78
CA THR A 211 -57.20 -41.94 27.78
C THR A 211 -55.78 -41.40 27.66
N THR A 212 -55.39 -40.83 26.52
CA THR A 212 -54.04 -40.26 26.32
C THR A 212 -54.12 -38.80 25.90
N ARG A 213 -53.34 -37.94 26.55
CA ARG A 213 -53.25 -36.50 26.27
C ARG A 213 -51.80 -36.13 25.96
N LEU A 214 -51.64 -35.18 25.05
CA LEU A 214 -50.38 -34.51 24.78
C LEU A 214 -50.41 -33.17 25.51
N VAL A 215 -49.51 -33.00 26.46
CA VAL A 215 -49.33 -31.76 27.20
C VAL A 215 -48.12 -31.05 26.64
N SER A 216 -48.24 -29.75 26.33
CA SER A 216 -47.12 -28.90 25.95
C SER A 216 -47.10 -27.70 26.87
N ALA A 217 -45.97 -27.46 27.53
CA ALA A 217 -45.74 -26.29 28.36
C ALA A 217 -44.62 -25.47 27.72
N SER A 218 -44.87 -24.19 27.44
CA SER A 218 -43.84 -23.29 26.90
C SER A 218 -43.71 -22.04 27.74
N SER A 219 -42.49 -21.53 27.87
CA SER A 219 -42.21 -20.26 28.52
C SER A 219 -41.25 -19.44 27.68
N THR A 220 -41.41 -18.13 27.75
CA THR A 220 -40.58 -17.15 27.06
C THR A 220 -40.06 -16.14 28.07
N VAL A 221 -38.74 -15.99 28.13
CA VAL A 221 -38.04 -15.03 28.99
C VAL A 221 -37.16 -14.18 28.09
N GLY A 222 -37.53 -12.91 27.93
CA GLY A 222 -36.92 -11.98 26.99
C GLY A 222 -36.87 -12.55 25.57
N ALA A 223 -35.67 -12.80 25.03
CA ALA A 223 -35.47 -13.31 23.67
C ALA A 223 -35.41 -14.85 23.57
N ALA A 224 -35.39 -15.56 24.70
CA ALA A 224 -35.32 -17.02 24.72
C ALA A 224 -36.71 -17.63 24.95
N SER A 225 -37.04 -18.66 24.16
CA SER A 225 -38.25 -19.46 24.34
C SER A 225 -37.88 -20.94 24.46
N ARG A 226 -38.58 -21.64 25.35
CA ARG A 226 -38.38 -23.07 25.63
C ARG A 226 -39.73 -23.75 25.78
N ALA A 227 -39.84 -24.96 25.21
CA ALA A 227 -41.06 -25.75 25.26
C ALA A 227 -40.73 -27.19 25.63
N ILE A 228 -41.56 -27.77 26.51
CA ILE A 228 -41.49 -29.16 26.95
C ILE A 228 -42.80 -29.82 26.57
N ARG A 229 -42.72 -31.03 26.02
CA ARG A 229 -43.88 -31.85 25.67
C ARG A 229 -43.86 -33.16 26.44
N ALA A 230 -45.03 -33.55 26.93
CA ALA A 230 -45.22 -34.85 27.56
C ALA A 230 -46.49 -35.55 27.08
N SER A 231 -46.38 -36.87 26.83
CA SER A 231 -47.54 -37.73 26.60
C SER A 231 -47.96 -38.34 27.92
N VAL A 232 -49.22 -38.10 28.30
CA VAL A 232 -49.79 -38.44 29.60
C VAL A 232 -50.95 -39.41 29.40
N THR A 233 -50.85 -40.60 29.98
CA THR A 233 -51.97 -41.55 30.03
C THR A 233 -52.71 -41.42 31.35
N LEU A 234 -54.02 -41.26 31.23
CA LEU A 234 -54.93 -41.02 32.32
C LEU A 234 -55.75 -42.31 32.57
N ILE A 235 -55.85 -42.78 33.82
CA ILE A 235 -56.70 -43.92 34.22
C ILE A 235 -57.67 -43.54 35.36
N SER A 236 -58.68 -44.37 35.64
CA SER A 236 -59.76 -44.06 36.60
C SER A 236 -59.31 -43.78 38.04
N SER A 237 -58.07 -44.14 38.42
CA SER A 237 -57.46 -43.84 39.72
C SER A 237 -56.47 -42.65 39.71
N GLY A 238 -56.31 -41.95 38.57
CA GLY A 238 -55.45 -40.78 38.40
C GLY A 238 -54.51 -40.86 37.19
N VAL A 239 -53.55 -39.93 37.13
CA VAL A 239 -52.46 -39.92 36.12
C VAL A 239 -51.43 -40.99 36.48
N VAL A 240 -51.14 -41.94 35.57
CA VAL A 240 -50.31 -43.12 35.90
C VAL A 240 -48.96 -43.21 35.19
N SER A 241 -48.79 -42.62 34.01
CA SER A 241 -47.45 -42.60 33.39
C SER A 241 -47.31 -41.48 32.38
N SER A 242 -46.22 -40.73 32.51
CA SER A 242 -45.68 -39.89 31.45
C SER A 242 -44.67 -40.73 30.64
N THR A 243 -44.92 -40.98 29.37
CA THR A 243 -44.10 -41.89 28.54
C THR A 243 -43.10 -41.16 27.65
N LEU A 244 -43.21 -39.84 27.50
CA LEU A 244 -42.29 -39.02 26.70
C LEU A 244 -42.10 -37.69 27.44
N TRP A 245 -40.86 -37.24 27.60
CA TRP A 245 -40.50 -35.90 28.10
C TRP A 245 -39.42 -35.38 27.17
N GLU A 246 -39.79 -34.47 26.28
CA GLU A 246 -38.89 -33.95 25.25
C GLU A 246 -38.97 -32.42 25.19
N GLU A 247 -37.81 -31.79 25.19
CA GLU A 247 -37.64 -30.40 24.78
C GLU A 247 -37.68 -30.33 23.25
N TYR A 248 -38.41 -29.37 22.68
CA TYR A 248 -38.54 -29.21 21.23
C TYR A 248 -38.65 -27.75 20.80
#